data_AF-A0A6P0YFY7-F1
#
_entry.id   AF-A0A6P0YFY7-F1
#
_cell.length_a   1.000
_cell.length_b   1.000
_cell.length_c   1.000
_cell.angle_alpha   90.00
_cell.angle_beta   90.00
_cell.angle_gamma   90.00
#
_symmetry.space_group_name_H-M   'P 1'
#
loop_
_entity.id
_entity.type
_entity.pdbx_description
1 polymer ?
#
loop_
_entity_poly.entity_id
_entity_poly.type
_entity_poly.pdbx_seq_one_letter_code
_entity_poly.pdbx_strand_id
1 'polypeptide(L)'
;MFTVQAVKPRSLFQLRPEKTIQGKTAGIKYIDRQNWQNTESRKGSIQSVLVIGEEGSKVDKLSPPHSLLKEGDYALVIHLFGGIGGEKGEPILAGTVTGHFSYGLAQVVRDTFTNELQFDIKYQQVYAQNSNGIISGTHHWENYMGNLEKGWLGTRPVSDVVIKLDALKDYDFGGVILSPFREFMYQLQIMTARYRTGDGTGVARVSPATSCVQDSSQALFIAIRSIENKFYSTPEIQTWLKSHPDDPQTLRFQQLVSLGKKLEKALVPRGVVRPDWQKNSEYLAGINARNGFVNEISIVNSILSWRSMMPRRAHDEVSTIFLESGAELWFLRTNQVGGYDPDIESVAPTVALGQFPLISKLIERLIFASRLMNGQDWLVVGMTLLVYGAIALPLGFNSRFLRVNRGFRNLKELFQGLVVIFFMPSLIEELIFRVLLLPHPTEKISTIMWCFWAALSLFLFIIYHPINALTFHPQGNPTFMTPIFLTLTGILGLVCTVAYQLTGCLWVMVIIHWAVVVIWQYSLGGKEKLYGSN
;
A
#
# COMPACT_ATOMS: atom_id res chain seq x y z
N MET A 1 -3.91 39.72 -31.83
CA MET A 1 -4.11 39.64 -30.37
C MET A 1 -3.84 38.20 -29.97
N PHE A 2 -2.94 37.95 -29.01
CA PHE A 2 -2.69 36.60 -28.50
C PHE A 2 -3.45 36.43 -27.19
N THR A 3 -4.22 35.36 -27.06
CA THR A 3 -4.88 34.98 -25.80
C THR A 3 -4.09 33.87 -25.16
N VAL A 4 -3.57 34.09 -23.94
CA VAL A 4 -2.87 33.06 -23.19
C VAL A 4 -3.91 32.07 -22.65
N GLN A 5 -3.81 30.79 -23.04
CA GLN A 5 -4.74 29.75 -22.60
C GLN A 5 -4.22 28.94 -21.42
N ALA A 6 -2.90 28.81 -21.29
CA ALA A 6 -2.25 28.04 -20.25
C ALA A 6 -0.88 28.63 -19.88
N VAL A 7 -0.45 28.36 -18.65
CA VAL A 7 0.87 28.73 -18.14
C VAL A 7 1.62 27.50 -17.64
N LYS A 8 2.93 27.44 -17.91
CA LYS A 8 3.82 26.36 -17.48
C LYS A 8 5.10 26.94 -16.85
N PRO A 9 5.41 26.63 -15.58
CA PRO A 9 6.66 27.10 -14.95
C PRO A 9 7.89 26.45 -15.60
N ARG A 10 8.64 27.19 -16.43
CA ARG A 10 9.81 26.67 -17.15
C ARG A 10 10.80 25.93 -16.24
N SER A 11 11.16 26.52 -15.10
CA SER A 11 12.15 25.95 -14.17
C SER A 11 11.75 24.60 -13.58
N LEU A 12 10.45 24.29 -13.54
CA LEU A 12 9.97 22.99 -13.04
C LEU A 12 10.26 21.84 -14.03
N PHE A 13 10.24 22.12 -15.33
CA PHE A 13 10.35 21.09 -16.38
C PHE A 13 11.77 20.93 -16.94
N GLN A 14 12.68 21.84 -16.59
CA GLN A 14 14.08 21.71 -16.94
C GLN A 14 14.67 20.43 -16.31
N LEU A 15 15.55 19.76 -17.06
CA LEU A 15 16.27 18.57 -16.59
C LEU A 15 17.40 18.94 -15.61
N ARG A 16 17.09 19.78 -14.61
CA ARG A 16 18.00 20.25 -13.55
C ARG A 16 17.24 20.28 -12.22
N PRO A 17 17.48 19.32 -11.31
CA PRO A 17 16.76 19.30 -10.05
C PRO A 17 17.29 20.41 -9.14
N GLU A 18 16.42 21.02 -8.35
CA GLU A 18 16.81 22.00 -7.32
C GLU A 18 17.53 21.33 -6.15
N LYS A 19 17.15 20.07 -5.87
CA LYS A 19 17.70 19.28 -4.77
C LYS A 19 17.83 17.81 -5.16
N THR A 20 18.90 17.17 -4.71
CA THR A 20 19.10 15.73 -4.84
C THR A 20 19.11 15.06 -3.47
N ILE A 21 18.42 13.93 -3.33
CA ILE A 21 18.38 13.07 -2.15
C ILE A 21 18.93 11.71 -2.55
N GLN A 22 19.94 11.23 -1.82
CA GLN A 22 20.61 9.96 -2.09
C GLN A 22 20.35 8.97 -0.96
N GLY A 23 20.30 7.69 -1.32
CA GLY A 23 20.15 6.56 -0.42
C GLY A 23 18.68 6.16 -0.20
N LYS A 24 18.43 4.85 -0.17
CA LYS A 24 17.08 4.26 -0.06
C LYS A 24 16.32 4.80 1.16
N THR A 25 16.96 4.84 2.32
CA THR A 25 16.31 5.28 3.57
C THR A 25 15.88 6.75 3.49
N ALA A 26 16.74 7.63 2.96
CA ALA A 26 16.42 9.04 2.81
C ALA A 26 15.34 9.26 1.72
N GLY A 27 15.41 8.52 0.62
CA GLY A 27 14.41 8.57 -0.44
C GLY A 27 13.03 8.10 0.02
N ILE A 28 12.96 7.00 0.76
CA ILE A 28 11.73 6.53 1.40
C ILE A 28 11.17 7.58 2.36
N LYS A 29 12.02 8.17 3.22
CA LYS A 29 11.61 9.24 4.13
C LYS A 29 11.06 10.45 3.36
N TYR A 30 11.62 10.74 2.19
CA TYR A 30 11.13 11.82 1.35
C TYR A 30 9.73 11.49 0.82
N ILE A 31 9.55 10.32 0.20
CA ILE A 31 8.26 9.83 -0.32
C ILE A 31 7.18 9.88 0.77
N ASP A 32 7.43 9.23 1.90
CA ASP A 32 6.42 9.02 2.95
C ASP A 32 6.04 10.33 3.67
N ARG A 33 6.97 11.29 3.77
CA ARG A 33 6.79 12.48 4.64
C ARG A 33 7.17 13.80 3.98
N GLN A 34 8.42 13.96 3.56
CA GLN A 34 8.95 15.29 3.19
C GLN A 34 8.32 15.83 1.89
N ASN A 35 7.90 14.93 0.99
CA ASN A 35 7.19 15.24 -0.23
C ASN A 35 5.84 15.93 0.00
N TRP A 36 5.29 15.96 1.21
CA TRP A 36 4.05 16.67 1.51
C TRP A 36 4.13 17.51 2.79
N GLN A 37 5.31 17.58 3.42
CA GLN A 37 5.54 18.31 4.65
C GLN A 37 5.39 19.82 4.44
N ASN A 38 4.69 20.52 5.33
CA ASN A 38 4.52 21.99 5.29
C ASN A 38 3.83 22.50 4.00
N THR A 39 2.89 21.72 3.43
CA THR A 39 2.24 22.03 2.15
C THR A 39 1.53 23.39 2.14
N GLU A 40 0.83 23.75 3.21
CA GLU A 40 0.16 25.05 3.35
C GLU A 40 1.15 26.23 3.26
N SER A 41 2.23 26.20 4.07
CA SER A 41 3.26 27.26 4.09
C SER A 41 4.06 27.40 2.78
N ARG A 42 3.94 26.45 1.86
CA ARG A 42 4.61 26.46 0.55
C ARG A 42 3.75 27.02 -0.57
N LYS A 43 2.56 27.53 -0.28
CA LYS A 43 1.70 28.17 -1.27
C LYS A 43 2.48 29.20 -2.09
N GLY A 44 2.27 29.22 -3.41
CA GLY A 44 3.00 30.06 -4.34
C GLY A 44 4.39 29.52 -4.74
N SER A 45 4.79 28.33 -4.26
CA SER A 45 6.09 27.73 -4.58
C SER A 45 5.98 26.52 -5.52
N ILE A 46 7.05 26.33 -6.30
CA ILE A 46 7.36 25.08 -7.00
C ILE A 46 8.55 24.40 -6.32
N GLN A 47 8.71 23.08 -6.52
CA GLN A 47 9.93 22.38 -6.11
C GLN A 47 10.27 21.27 -7.11
N SER A 48 11.58 21.07 -7.36
CA SER A 48 12.08 20.00 -8.24
C SER A 48 13.12 19.17 -7.48
N VAL A 49 12.78 17.93 -7.10
CA VAL A 49 13.63 17.08 -6.25
C VAL A 49 13.92 15.74 -6.91
N LEU A 50 15.20 15.43 -7.11
CA LEU A 50 15.62 14.12 -7.58
C LEU A 50 15.95 13.19 -6.40
N VAL A 51 15.40 11.99 -6.41
CA VAL A 51 15.63 10.95 -5.40
C VAL A 51 16.27 9.74 -6.07
N ILE A 52 17.43 9.32 -5.55
CA ILE A 52 18.22 8.19 -6.08
C ILE A 52 18.42 7.17 -4.96
N GLY A 53 18.08 5.91 -5.24
CA GLY A 53 18.13 4.82 -4.25
C GLY A 53 19.53 4.32 -3.95
N GLU A 54 20.49 4.46 -4.87
CA GLU A 54 21.86 3.99 -4.68
C GLU A 54 22.67 4.92 -3.77
N GLU A 55 23.40 4.33 -2.82
CA GLU A 55 24.35 5.07 -1.98
C GLU A 55 25.69 5.16 -2.71
N GLY A 56 25.98 6.32 -3.30
CA GLY A 56 27.32 6.78 -3.62
C GLY A 56 28.09 6.01 -4.70
N SER A 57 27.99 6.47 -5.94
CA SER A 57 29.21 6.90 -6.65
C SER A 57 29.17 8.42 -6.70
N LYS A 58 30.30 9.09 -6.49
CA LYS A 58 30.43 10.56 -6.42
C LYS A 58 29.68 11.24 -7.58
N VAL A 59 28.44 11.63 -7.35
CA VAL A 59 27.79 12.66 -8.16
C VAL A 59 28.44 13.96 -7.69
N ASP A 60 29.48 14.37 -8.40
CA ASP A 60 30.03 15.72 -8.26
C ASP A 60 28.85 16.69 -8.27
N LYS A 61 28.83 17.63 -7.32
CA LYS A 61 27.79 18.66 -7.17
C LYS A 61 27.63 19.58 -8.40
N LEU A 62 28.33 19.29 -9.50
CA LEU A 62 28.34 20.01 -10.77
C LEU A 62 28.12 19.11 -12.00
N SER A 63 27.94 17.80 -11.84
CA SER A 63 27.68 16.86 -12.94
C SER A 63 26.25 16.33 -12.85
N PRO A 64 25.44 16.40 -13.93
CA PRO A 64 24.09 15.86 -13.89
C PRO A 64 24.12 14.36 -13.56
N PRO A 65 23.07 13.84 -12.89
CA PRO A 65 23.00 12.46 -12.44
C PRO A 65 23.24 11.48 -13.60
N HIS A 66 23.67 10.26 -13.28
CA HIS A 66 24.08 9.19 -14.19
C HIS A 66 22.93 8.63 -15.08
N SER A 67 22.22 9.49 -15.78
CA SER A 67 21.75 9.28 -17.15
C SER A 67 21.42 10.66 -17.72
N LEU A 68 22.24 11.17 -18.65
CA LEU A 68 21.87 12.34 -19.45
C LEU A 68 20.64 11.95 -20.26
N LEU A 69 19.46 12.15 -19.70
CA LEU A 69 18.18 12.03 -20.38
C LEU A 69 18.29 12.72 -21.73
N LYS A 70 18.19 11.93 -22.80
CA LYS A 70 18.35 12.42 -24.17
C LYS A 70 16.99 12.74 -24.75
N GLU A 71 17.00 13.61 -25.74
CA GLU A 71 15.81 13.85 -26.55
C GLU A 71 15.23 12.53 -27.07
N GLY A 72 13.92 12.34 -26.87
CA GLY A 72 13.22 11.09 -27.19
C GLY A 72 13.12 10.08 -26.05
N ASP A 73 13.91 10.21 -24.97
CA ASP A 73 13.77 9.33 -23.80
C ASP A 73 12.38 9.49 -23.17
N TYR A 74 11.81 8.38 -22.72
CA TYR A 74 10.54 8.36 -21.98
C TYR A 74 10.72 7.85 -20.55
N ALA A 75 9.82 8.30 -19.69
CA ALA A 75 9.72 7.92 -18.29
C ALA A 75 8.25 7.79 -17.87
N LEU A 76 8.00 6.96 -16.85
CA LEU A 76 6.67 6.83 -16.26
C LEU A 76 6.37 8.04 -15.40
N VAL A 77 5.14 8.55 -15.45
CA VAL A 77 4.69 9.58 -14.51
C VAL A 77 3.67 8.99 -13.55
N ILE A 78 3.81 9.32 -12.27
CA ILE A 78 2.76 9.16 -11.27
C ILE A 78 2.33 10.56 -10.85
N HIS A 79 1.05 10.87 -11.04
CA HIS A 79 0.46 12.13 -10.63
C HIS A 79 -0.33 11.95 -9.34
N LEU A 80 -0.14 12.88 -8.40
CA LEU A 80 -0.98 13.00 -7.22
C LEU A 80 -1.24 14.48 -6.90
N PHE A 81 -2.50 14.85 -6.70
CA PHE A 81 -2.86 16.15 -6.14
C PHE A 81 -3.50 16.04 -4.75
N GLY A 82 -3.40 17.14 -3.98
CA GLY A 82 -4.05 17.34 -2.70
C GLY A 82 -5.35 18.14 -2.77
N GLY A 83 -5.81 18.59 -1.60
CA GLY A 83 -7.07 19.28 -1.43
C GLY A 83 -6.96 20.80 -1.50
N ILE A 84 -8.13 21.43 -1.57
CA ILE A 84 -8.31 22.89 -1.45
C ILE A 84 -8.83 23.18 -0.05
N GLY A 85 -8.03 23.84 0.79
CA GLY A 85 -8.43 24.33 2.12
C GLY A 85 -8.84 25.80 2.08
N GLY A 86 -8.91 26.45 3.25
CA GLY A 86 -9.32 27.84 3.39
C GLY A 86 -10.86 28.04 3.38
N GLU A 87 -11.29 29.30 3.41
CA GLU A 87 -12.71 29.69 3.44
C GLU A 87 -13.48 29.24 2.19
N LYS A 88 -12.83 29.24 1.02
CA LYS A 88 -13.36 28.73 -0.25
C LYS A 88 -12.91 27.29 -0.54
N GLY A 89 -12.46 26.58 0.49
CA GLY A 89 -12.00 25.20 0.39
C GLY A 89 -13.12 24.20 0.08
N GLU A 90 -12.72 22.99 -0.29
CA GLU A 90 -13.65 21.86 -0.46
C GLU A 90 -13.91 21.17 0.89
N PRO A 91 -15.11 20.59 1.10
CA PRO A 91 -15.42 19.92 2.35
C PRO A 91 -14.50 18.70 2.55
N ILE A 92 -13.80 18.67 3.68
CA ILE A 92 -12.94 17.54 4.05
C ILE A 92 -13.77 16.53 4.85
N LEU A 93 -14.20 15.46 4.19
CA LEU A 93 -15.05 14.44 4.82
C LEU A 93 -14.22 13.58 5.79
N ALA A 94 -14.65 13.55 7.04
CA ALA A 94 -14.00 12.79 8.11
C ALA A 94 -12.47 13.03 8.21
N GLY A 95 -12.03 14.26 7.97
CA GLY A 95 -10.60 14.59 8.02
C GLY A 95 -9.74 13.87 6.98
N THR A 96 -10.33 13.41 5.87
CA THR A 96 -9.66 12.71 4.78
C THR A 96 -9.58 13.59 3.54
N VAL A 97 -8.37 13.84 3.06
CA VAL A 97 -8.12 14.53 1.79
C VAL A 97 -7.72 13.48 0.76
N THR A 98 -8.72 12.93 0.07
CA THR A 98 -8.51 11.79 -0.82
C THR A 98 -7.49 12.09 -1.92
N GLY A 99 -7.55 13.29 -2.51
CA GLY A 99 -6.74 13.65 -3.67
C GLY A 99 -7.18 12.91 -4.93
N HIS A 100 -6.29 12.86 -5.93
CA HIS A 100 -6.49 12.14 -7.19
C HIS A 100 -5.19 11.52 -7.66
N PHE A 101 -5.28 10.34 -8.28
CA PHE A 101 -4.14 9.57 -8.76
C PHE A 101 -4.30 9.25 -10.24
N SER A 102 -3.22 9.39 -11.00
CA SER A 102 -3.15 8.88 -12.37
C SER A 102 -1.72 8.54 -12.78
N TYR A 103 -1.57 7.61 -13.70
CA TYR A 103 -0.29 7.40 -14.40
C TYR A 103 -0.16 8.33 -15.60
N GLY A 104 1.03 8.41 -16.18
CA GLY A 104 1.29 9.18 -17.39
C GLY A 104 2.63 8.85 -18.02
N LEU A 105 3.00 9.64 -19.01
CA LEU A 105 4.27 9.59 -19.72
C LEU A 105 4.94 10.96 -19.64
N ALA A 106 6.21 10.97 -19.29
CA ALA A 106 7.11 12.09 -19.56
C ALA A 106 7.99 11.73 -20.75
N GLN A 107 8.07 12.60 -21.75
CA GLN A 107 9.03 12.50 -22.83
C GLN A 107 10.03 13.64 -22.74
N VAL A 108 11.30 13.37 -22.96
CA VAL A 108 12.32 14.41 -23.05
C VAL A 108 12.25 15.02 -24.44
N VAL A 109 11.92 16.30 -24.50
CA VAL A 109 11.78 17.05 -25.75
C VAL A 109 12.65 18.30 -25.71
N ARG A 110 12.96 18.83 -26.89
CA ARG A 110 13.60 20.13 -27.03
C ARG A 110 12.53 21.22 -27.14
N ASP A 111 12.59 22.18 -26.23
CA ASP A 111 11.72 23.36 -26.28
C ASP A 111 12.03 24.19 -27.54
N THR A 112 11.01 24.53 -28.31
CA THR A 112 11.19 25.25 -29.58
C THR A 112 11.58 26.72 -29.40
N PHE A 113 11.31 27.33 -28.22
CA PHE A 113 11.63 28.72 -27.96
C PHE A 113 13.01 28.88 -27.30
N THR A 114 13.35 28.02 -26.34
CA THR A 114 14.60 28.11 -25.57
C THR A 114 15.70 27.17 -26.06
N ASN A 115 15.35 26.19 -26.91
CA ASN A 115 16.24 25.12 -27.37
C ASN A 115 16.77 24.19 -26.25
N GLU A 116 16.20 24.29 -25.04
CA GLU A 116 16.58 23.48 -23.88
C GLU A 116 15.84 22.14 -23.86
N LEU A 117 16.46 21.11 -23.28
CA LEU A 117 15.75 19.86 -22.99
C LEU A 117 14.85 20.03 -21.76
N GLN A 118 13.62 19.55 -21.88
CA GLN A 118 12.62 19.57 -20.81
C GLN A 118 11.73 18.32 -20.86
N PHE A 119 11.01 18.07 -19.77
CA PHE A 119 9.93 17.08 -19.78
C PHE A 119 8.66 17.63 -20.49
N ASP A 120 8.13 16.88 -21.45
CA ASP A 120 6.76 16.95 -21.94
C ASP A 120 5.93 15.89 -21.23
N ILE A 121 5.01 16.31 -20.35
CA ILE A 121 4.24 15.41 -19.49
C ILE A 121 2.81 15.27 -20.01
N LYS A 122 2.37 14.02 -20.14
CA LYS A 122 1.00 13.64 -20.52
C LYS A 122 0.43 12.70 -19.49
N TYR A 123 -0.71 13.04 -18.91
CA TYR A 123 -1.43 12.20 -17.97
C TYR A 123 -2.41 11.27 -18.69
N GLN A 124 -2.52 10.04 -18.20
CA GLN A 124 -3.60 9.10 -18.56
C GLN A 124 -4.67 9.17 -17.47
N GLN A 125 -5.63 10.08 -17.65
CA GLN A 125 -6.68 10.36 -16.68
C GLN A 125 -7.75 9.26 -16.74
N VAL A 126 -7.60 8.22 -15.91
CA VAL A 126 -8.65 7.22 -15.64
C VAL A 126 -9.60 7.82 -14.60
N TYR A 127 -10.50 8.68 -15.06
CA TYR A 127 -11.30 9.55 -14.18
C TYR A 127 -12.69 9.78 -14.76
N ALA A 128 -13.71 9.79 -13.89
CA ALA A 128 -15.07 10.16 -14.30
C ALA A 128 -15.11 11.65 -14.65
N GLN A 129 -15.85 12.01 -15.70
CA GLN A 129 -15.91 13.39 -16.17
C GLN A 129 -16.37 14.33 -15.04
N ASN A 130 -15.77 15.53 -14.92
CA ASN A 130 -16.17 16.51 -13.90
C ASN A 130 -16.78 17.78 -14.50
N SER A 131 -17.38 18.59 -13.63
CA SER A 131 -18.03 19.87 -13.97
C SER A 131 -17.08 20.89 -14.59
N ASN A 132 -15.76 20.73 -14.40
CA ASN A 132 -14.74 21.62 -14.94
C ASN A 132 -14.28 21.19 -16.35
N GLY A 133 -14.96 20.23 -16.98
CA GLY A 133 -14.66 19.78 -18.34
C GLY A 133 -13.40 18.92 -18.44
N ILE A 134 -12.96 18.31 -17.33
CA ILE A 134 -11.93 17.28 -17.34
C ILE A 134 -12.61 15.95 -17.65
N ILE A 135 -12.19 15.35 -18.75
CA ILE A 135 -12.74 14.08 -19.25
C ILE A 135 -11.71 12.96 -19.09
N SER A 136 -12.17 11.71 -19.02
CA SER A 136 -11.28 10.55 -19.09
C SER A 136 -10.46 10.56 -20.39
N GLY A 137 -9.14 10.32 -20.32
CA GLY A 137 -8.26 10.24 -21.49
C GLY A 137 -6.85 10.82 -21.29
N THR A 138 -6.12 10.97 -22.40
CA THR A 138 -4.81 11.62 -22.41
C THR A 138 -4.94 13.14 -22.29
N HIS A 139 -4.25 13.75 -21.34
CA HIS A 139 -4.15 15.21 -21.21
C HIS A 139 -2.69 15.65 -21.15
N HIS A 140 -2.33 16.66 -21.92
CA HIS A 140 -1.08 17.38 -21.73
C HIS A 140 -1.09 18.15 -20.42
N TRP A 141 0.08 18.29 -19.78
CA TRP A 141 0.23 19.00 -18.52
C TRP A 141 -0.34 20.42 -18.59
N GLU A 142 -0.09 21.14 -19.69
CA GLU A 142 -0.56 22.50 -19.91
C GLU A 142 -2.09 22.58 -19.90
N ASN A 143 -2.79 21.56 -20.41
CA ASN A 143 -4.25 21.54 -20.45
C ASN A 143 -4.89 21.11 -19.13
N TYR A 144 -4.24 20.21 -18.39
CA TYR A 144 -4.77 19.67 -17.14
C TYR A 144 -4.40 20.51 -15.91
N MET A 145 -3.14 20.95 -15.85
CA MET A 145 -2.61 21.77 -14.77
C MET A 145 -2.64 23.25 -15.15
N GLY A 146 -1.97 23.61 -16.24
CA GLY A 146 -1.64 25.00 -16.56
C GLY A 146 -2.78 25.85 -17.13
N ASN A 147 -3.89 25.24 -17.51
CA ASN A 147 -4.99 25.94 -18.19
C ASN A 147 -5.62 26.99 -17.27
N LEU A 148 -5.78 28.21 -17.77
CA LEU A 148 -6.22 29.35 -16.95
C LEU A 148 -7.72 29.33 -16.63
N GLU A 149 -8.53 28.56 -17.36
CA GLU A 149 -9.98 28.46 -17.14
C GLU A 149 -10.34 27.24 -16.28
N LYS A 150 -9.68 26.10 -16.51
CA LYS A 150 -10.05 24.80 -15.89
C LYS A 150 -8.91 24.03 -15.25
N GLY A 151 -7.69 24.56 -15.29
CA GLY A 151 -6.50 23.89 -14.76
C GLY A 151 -6.41 23.92 -13.25
N TRP A 152 -5.66 22.98 -12.68
CA TRP A 152 -5.49 22.84 -11.22
C TRP A 152 -4.30 23.61 -10.63
N LEU A 153 -3.43 24.19 -11.46
CA LEU A 153 -2.13 24.75 -11.03
C LEU A 153 -2.25 25.79 -9.92
N GLY A 154 -3.25 26.67 -10.01
CA GLY A 154 -3.48 27.76 -9.04
C GLY A 154 -4.32 27.36 -7.84
N THR A 155 -4.98 26.21 -7.85
CA THR A 155 -5.99 25.84 -6.85
C THR A 155 -5.59 24.66 -5.99
N ARG A 156 -4.73 23.75 -6.47
CA ARG A 156 -4.34 22.54 -5.73
C ARG A 156 -2.83 22.39 -5.60
N PRO A 157 -2.33 21.78 -4.50
CA PRO A 157 -0.96 21.29 -4.46
C PRO A 157 -0.83 19.97 -5.21
N VAL A 158 0.24 19.81 -5.99
CA VAL A 158 0.51 18.63 -6.82
C VAL A 158 1.93 18.12 -6.59
N SER A 159 2.08 16.80 -6.71
CA SER A 159 3.35 16.09 -6.82
C SER A 159 3.25 15.12 -8.00
N ASP A 160 3.96 15.45 -9.08
CA ASP A 160 4.23 14.51 -10.16
C ASP A 160 5.57 13.82 -9.90
N VAL A 161 5.64 12.50 -10.10
CA VAL A 161 6.86 11.72 -9.98
C VAL A 161 7.22 11.18 -11.35
N VAL A 162 8.29 11.72 -11.96
CA VAL A 162 8.88 11.18 -13.18
C VAL A 162 9.84 10.07 -12.79
N ILE A 163 9.52 8.85 -13.20
CA ILE A 163 10.21 7.61 -12.83
C ILE A 163 11.03 7.15 -14.02
N LYS A 164 12.36 7.27 -13.88
CA LYS A 164 13.32 6.78 -14.85
C LYS A 164 13.85 5.43 -14.39
N LEU A 165 13.49 4.39 -15.15
CA LEU A 165 14.00 3.04 -14.95
C LEU A 165 14.23 2.39 -16.31
N ASP A 166 15.46 1.97 -16.57
CA ASP A 166 15.83 1.38 -17.86
C ASP A 166 15.14 0.04 -18.13
N ALA A 167 14.70 -0.67 -17.08
CA ALA A 167 13.89 -1.88 -17.20
C ALA A 167 12.53 -1.69 -17.90
N LEU A 168 12.08 -0.44 -18.09
CA LEU A 168 10.86 -0.13 -18.82
C LEU A 168 11.08 0.07 -20.33
N LYS A 169 12.33 0.09 -20.79
CA LYS A 169 12.67 0.24 -22.22
C LYS A 169 12.24 -0.99 -23.03
N ASP A 170 12.17 -0.83 -24.35
CA ASP A 170 11.92 -1.93 -25.28
C ASP A 170 13.06 -2.96 -25.27
N TYR A 171 12.69 -4.22 -25.45
CA TYR A 171 13.58 -5.38 -25.55
C TYR A 171 13.48 -6.00 -26.94
N ASP A 172 14.61 -6.40 -27.50
CA ASP A 172 14.72 -7.09 -28.79
C ASP A 172 15.37 -8.47 -28.60
N PHE A 173 14.55 -9.52 -28.66
CA PHE A 173 14.97 -10.90 -28.52
C PHE A 173 15.18 -11.57 -29.89
N GLY A 174 16.10 -11.01 -30.69
CA GLY A 174 16.42 -11.55 -32.02
C GLY A 174 15.32 -11.30 -33.06
N GLY A 175 14.76 -10.08 -33.07
CA GLY A 175 13.66 -9.65 -33.92
C GLY A 175 12.30 -9.67 -33.24
N VAL A 176 12.18 -10.30 -32.07
CA VAL A 176 10.96 -10.29 -31.25
C VAL A 176 11.00 -9.11 -30.29
N ILE A 177 10.20 -8.08 -30.59
CA ILE A 177 10.09 -6.88 -29.75
C ILE A 177 9.10 -7.06 -28.61
N LEU A 178 9.55 -6.78 -27.39
CA LEU A 178 8.73 -6.69 -26.18
C LEU A 178 8.82 -5.27 -25.61
N SER A 179 7.68 -4.58 -25.47
CA SER A 179 7.59 -3.17 -25.08
C SER A 179 6.77 -2.96 -23.80
N PRO A 180 7.38 -3.08 -22.60
CA PRO A 180 6.64 -3.01 -21.34
C PRO A 180 5.91 -1.69 -21.12
N PHE A 181 6.60 -0.58 -21.38
CA PHE A 181 6.02 0.75 -21.19
C PHE A 181 4.83 1.00 -22.13
N ARG A 182 4.98 0.59 -23.41
CA ARG A 182 3.91 0.73 -24.41
C ARG A 182 2.69 -0.11 -24.06
N GLU A 183 2.90 -1.35 -23.62
CA GLU A 183 1.81 -2.22 -23.15
C GLU A 183 1.06 -1.55 -21.99
N PHE A 184 1.79 -1.00 -21.02
CA PHE A 184 1.14 -0.31 -19.90
C PHE A 184 0.33 0.92 -20.33
N MET A 185 0.88 1.77 -21.20
CA MET A 185 0.14 2.91 -21.74
C MET A 185 -1.10 2.47 -22.53
N TYR A 186 -1.01 1.37 -23.28
CA TYR A 186 -2.15 0.79 -23.99
C TYR A 186 -3.26 0.35 -23.03
N GLN A 187 -2.91 -0.36 -21.95
CA GLN A 187 -3.88 -0.78 -20.94
C GLN A 187 -4.54 0.41 -20.22
N LEU A 188 -3.79 1.47 -19.93
CA LEU A 188 -4.35 2.71 -19.39
C LEU A 188 -5.34 3.33 -20.37
N GLN A 189 -5.00 3.41 -21.66
CA GLN A 189 -5.89 3.97 -22.67
C GLN A 189 -7.19 3.16 -22.81
N ILE A 190 -7.13 1.83 -22.73
CA ILE A 190 -8.34 0.99 -22.66
C ILE A 190 -9.18 1.38 -21.44
N MET A 191 -8.58 1.52 -20.25
CA MET A 191 -9.32 1.94 -19.05
C MET A 191 -9.91 3.34 -19.19
N THR A 192 -9.19 4.29 -19.81
CA THR A 192 -9.75 5.62 -20.05
C THR A 192 -10.94 5.58 -21.00
N ALA A 193 -10.90 4.74 -22.04
CA ALA A 193 -12.00 4.57 -22.98
C ALA A 193 -13.23 3.96 -22.29
N ARG A 194 -13.04 2.96 -21.43
CA ARG A 194 -14.08 2.37 -20.57
C ARG A 194 -14.77 3.42 -19.71
N TYR A 195 -13.98 4.27 -19.03
CA TYR A 195 -14.51 5.39 -18.25
C TYR A 195 -15.25 6.44 -19.09
N ARG A 196 -14.86 6.62 -20.35
CA ARG A 196 -15.50 7.60 -21.23
C ARG A 196 -16.90 7.16 -21.68
N THR A 197 -17.11 5.85 -21.85
CA THR A 197 -18.38 5.28 -22.32
C THR A 197 -19.19 4.61 -21.23
N GLY A 198 -18.66 4.50 -20.00
CA GLY A 198 -19.29 3.76 -18.91
C GLY A 198 -19.43 2.28 -19.23
N ASP A 199 -18.40 1.66 -19.84
CA ASP A 199 -18.45 0.29 -20.36
C ASP A 199 -19.61 0.06 -21.35
N GLY A 200 -19.98 1.10 -22.12
CA GLY A 200 -21.10 1.06 -23.07
C GLY A 200 -22.48 1.29 -22.44
N THR A 201 -22.57 1.45 -21.11
CA THR A 201 -23.83 1.78 -20.42
C THR A 201 -24.15 3.28 -20.41
N GLY A 202 -23.21 4.12 -20.85
CA GLY A 202 -23.33 5.58 -20.79
C GLY A 202 -23.09 6.17 -19.40
N VAL A 203 -22.84 5.35 -18.36
CA VAL A 203 -22.67 5.81 -16.98
C VAL A 203 -21.32 5.35 -16.42
N ALA A 204 -20.44 6.31 -16.12
CA ALA A 204 -19.23 6.07 -15.33
C ALA A 204 -19.46 6.53 -13.88
N ARG A 205 -19.70 5.58 -12.97
CA ARG A 205 -19.89 5.85 -11.54
C ARG A 205 -18.63 5.51 -10.74
N VAL A 206 -18.19 6.47 -9.94
CA VAL A 206 -17.14 6.26 -8.94
C VAL A 206 -17.78 5.60 -7.71
N SER A 207 -17.17 4.54 -7.21
CA SER A 207 -17.57 3.81 -6.02
C SER A 207 -16.33 3.36 -5.23
N PRO A 208 -16.47 2.86 -3.99
CA PRO A 208 -15.37 2.20 -3.29
C PRO A 208 -14.70 1.07 -4.09
N ALA A 209 -15.40 0.48 -5.07
CA ALA A 209 -14.92 -0.61 -5.91
C ALA A 209 -14.56 -0.18 -7.36
N THR A 210 -14.81 1.09 -7.73
CA THR A 210 -14.48 1.72 -9.02
C THR A 210 -13.94 3.12 -8.78
N SER A 211 -12.62 3.30 -8.83
CA SER A 211 -11.97 4.59 -8.55
C SER A 211 -10.73 4.76 -9.41
N CYS A 212 -10.29 6.02 -9.58
CA CYS A 212 -9.12 6.36 -10.38
C CYS A 212 -7.88 5.54 -9.99
N VAL A 213 -7.66 5.30 -8.69
CA VAL A 213 -6.55 4.50 -8.18
C VAL A 213 -6.73 3.02 -8.54
N GLN A 214 -7.92 2.46 -8.32
CA GLN A 214 -8.17 1.03 -8.54
C GLN A 214 -8.09 0.68 -10.02
N ASP A 215 -8.66 1.49 -10.90
CA ASP A 215 -8.68 1.18 -12.33
C ASP A 215 -7.33 1.49 -13.01
N SER A 216 -6.61 2.51 -12.54
CA SER A 216 -5.20 2.71 -12.91
C SER A 216 -4.32 1.54 -12.44
N SER A 217 -4.58 1.01 -11.24
CA SER A 217 -3.90 -0.16 -10.67
C SER A 217 -4.25 -1.44 -11.44
N GLN A 218 -5.50 -1.59 -11.87
CA GLN A 218 -5.95 -2.69 -12.72
C GLN A 218 -5.23 -2.67 -14.07
N ALA A 219 -5.11 -1.50 -14.71
CA ALA A 219 -4.35 -1.36 -15.95
C ALA A 219 -2.90 -1.82 -15.80
N LEU A 220 -2.24 -1.46 -14.68
CA LEU A 220 -0.89 -1.90 -14.39
C LEU A 220 -0.80 -3.41 -14.19
N PHE A 221 -1.75 -4.00 -13.45
CA PHE A 221 -1.82 -5.45 -13.25
C PHE A 221 -2.01 -6.19 -14.58
N ILE A 222 -2.94 -5.73 -15.43
CA ILE A 222 -3.18 -6.33 -16.74
C ILE A 222 -1.94 -6.22 -17.63
N ALA A 223 -1.24 -5.08 -17.61
CA ALA A 223 0.00 -4.92 -18.37
C ALA A 223 1.08 -5.93 -17.94
N ILE A 224 1.27 -6.13 -16.63
CA ILE A 224 2.19 -7.14 -16.10
C ILE A 224 1.81 -8.54 -16.62
N ARG A 225 0.53 -8.92 -16.51
CA ARG A 225 0.05 -10.23 -16.98
C ARG A 225 0.17 -10.41 -18.49
N SER A 226 -0.09 -9.36 -19.26
CA SER A 226 0.07 -9.36 -20.73
C SER A 226 1.53 -9.62 -21.13
N ILE A 227 2.46 -8.96 -20.45
CA ILE A 227 3.91 -9.17 -20.66
C ILE A 227 4.35 -10.58 -20.26
N GLU A 228 3.89 -11.08 -19.10
CA GLU A 228 4.16 -12.45 -18.66
C GLU A 228 3.63 -13.49 -19.65
N ASN A 229 2.39 -13.33 -20.10
CA ASN A 229 1.78 -14.23 -21.08
C ASN A 229 2.58 -14.23 -22.38
N LYS A 230 2.96 -13.06 -22.90
CA LYS A 230 3.80 -12.95 -24.10
C LYS A 230 5.15 -13.64 -23.92
N PHE A 231 5.78 -13.52 -22.75
CA PHE A 231 7.01 -14.22 -22.43
C PHE A 231 6.85 -15.76 -22.47
N TYR A 232 5.78 -16.29 -21.86
CA TYR A 232 5.55 -17.74 -21.84
C TYR A 232 5.07 -18.29 -23.18
N SER A 233 4.35 -17.50 -23.98
CA SER A 233 3.84 -17.91 -25.29
C SER A 233 4.84 -17.81 -26.43
N THR A 234 6.02 -17.20 -26.22
CA THR A 234 7.01 -16.94 -27.27
C THR A 234 8.35 -17.63 -26.94
N PRO A 235 8.57 -18.87 -27.43
CA PRO A 235 9.77 -19.67 -27.14
C PRO A 235 11.10 -19.00 -27.53
N GLU A 236 11.08 -18.10 -28.50
CA GLU A 236 12.24 -17.34 -28.97
C GLU A 236 12.83 -16.48 -27.87
N ILE A 237 11.98 -15.83 -27.05
CA ILE A 237 12.42 -15.00 -25.93
C ILE A 237 13.15 -15.87 -24.90
N GLN A 238 12.58 -17.02 -24.56
CA GLN A 238 13.17 -17.96 -23.59
C GLN A 238 14.48 -18.55 -24.10
N THR A 239 14.57 -18.83 -25.40
CA THR A 239 15.77 -19.34 -26.05
C THR A 239 16.87 -18.29 -26.03
N TRP A 240 16.55 -17.04 -26.38
CA TRP A 240 17.49 -15.92 -26.38
C TRP A 240 18.07 -15.68 -24.99
N LEU A 241 17.24 -15.65 -23.94
CA LEU A 241 17.68 -15.44 -22.56
C LEU A 241 18.58 -16.57 -22.05
N LYS A 242 18.35 -17.81 -22.50
CA LYS A 242 19.21 -18.96 -22.15
C LYS A 242 20.56 -18.92 -22.88
N SER A 243 20.59 -18.46 -24.13
CA SER A 243 21.82 -18.36 -24.91
C SER A 243 22.64 -17.10 -24.61
N HIS A 244 22.04 -16.07 -24.01
CA HIS A 244 22.69 -14.80 -23.67
C HIS A 244 22.53 -14.45 -22.17
N PRO A 245 22.97 -15.30 -21.22
CA PRO A 245 22.70 -15.10 -19.80
C PRO A 245 23.32 -13.82 -19.22
N ASP A 246 24.48 -13.40 -19.73
CA ASP A 246 25.25 -12.25 -19.24
C ASP A 246 25.02 -10.97 -20.07
N ASP A 247 24.14 -11.02 -21.07
CA ASP A 247 23.82 -9.85 -21.89
C ASP A 247 23.13 -8.77 -21.04
N PRO A 248 23.49 -7.47 -21.19
CA PRO A 248 22.87 -6.38 -20.46
C PRO A 248 21.33 -6.37 -20.53
N GLN A 249 20.77 -6.77 -21.67
CA GLN A 249 19.32 -6.88 -21.85
C GLN A 249 18.72 -8.02 -21.03
N THR A 250 19.40 -9.16 -20.88
CA THR A 250 18.98 -10.26 -20.00
C THR A 250 18.92 -9.80 -18.54
N LEU A 251 19.97 -9.14 -18.05
CA LEU A 251 20.03 -8.61 -16.68
C LEU A 251 18.91 -7.58 -16.43
N ARG A 252 18.70 -6.69 -17.39
CA ARG A 252 17.62 -5.70 -17.36
C ARG A 252 16.23 -6.37 -17.42
N PHE A 253 16.07 -7.47 -18.13
CA PHE A 253 14.82 -8.22 -18.18
C PHE A 253 14.53 -8.91 -16.84
N GLN A 254 15.56 -9.47 -16.19
CA GLN A 254 15.43 -10.01 -14.83
C GLN A 254 14.99 -8.93 -13.83
N GLN A 255 15.51 -7.71 -13.96
CA GLN A 255 15.06 -6.56 -13.16
C GLN A 255 13.57 -6.24 -13.41
N LEU A 256 13.12 -6.24 -14.67
CA LEU A 256 11.71 -6.07 -15.03
C LEU A 256 10.81 -7.15 -14.41
N VAL A 257 11.22 -8.42 -14.48
CA VAL A 257 10.48 -9.54 -13.86
C VAL A 257 10.39 -9.37 -12.34
N SER A 258 11.50 -8.97 -11.69
CA SER A 258 11.54 -8.68 -10.26
C SER A 258 10.61 -7.51 -9.88
N LEU A 259 10.64 -6.43 -10.67
CA LEU A 259 9.75 -5.28 -10.52
C LEU A 259 8.28 -5.70 -10.66
N GLY A 260 7.95 -6.47 -11.71
CA GLY A 260 6.60 -6.97 -11.97
C GLY A 260 6.04 -7.76 -10.78
N LYS A 261 6.82 -8.68 -10.21
CA LYS A 261 6.44 -9.45 -9.01
C LYS A 261 6.20 -8.55 -7.79
N LYS A 262 7.03 -7.52 -7.57
CA LYS A 262 6.86 -6.58 -6.45
C LYS A 262 5.61 -5.72 -6.63
N LEU A 263 5.39 -5.18 -7.83
CA LEU A 263 4.19 -4.41 -8.17
C LEU A 263 2.94 -5.27 -8.05
N GLU A 264 2.95 -6.48 -8.60
CA GLU A 264 1.81 -7.41 -8.49
C GLU A 264 1.48 -7.72 -7.02
N LYS A 265 2.49 -7.97 -6.19
CA LYS A 265 2.30 -8.19 -4.75
C LYS A 265 1.70 -6.97 -4.05
N ALA A 266 2.01 -5.75 -4.49
CA ALA A 266 1.44 -4.53 -3.93
C ALA A 266 -0.01 -4.30 -4.39
N LEU A 267 -0.30 -4.60 -5.66
CA LEU A 267 -1.63 -4.48 -6.28
C LEU A 267 -2.60 -5.57 -5.80
N VAL A 268 -2.08 -6.78 -5.53
CA VAL A 268 -2.81 -7.97 -5.08
C VAL A 268 -2.19 -8.53 -3.79
N PRO A 269 -2.26 -7.78 -2.68
CA PRO A 269 -1.55 -8.10 -1.43
C PRO A 269 -1.96 -9.39 -0.75
N ARG A 270 -3.05 -10.03 -1.20
CA ARG A 270 -3.59 -11.29 -0.68
C ARG A 270 -3.46 -12.45 -1.67
N GLY A 271 -2.85 -12.27 -2.85
CA GLY A 271 -2.84 -13.26 -3.94
C GLY A 271 -4.22 -13.57 -4.54
N VAL A 272 -5.29 -13.02 -3.95
CA VAL A 272 -6.65 -13.07 -4.48
C VAL A 272 -6.81 -11.90 -5.45
N VAL A 273 -6.59 -12.19 -6.73
CA VAL A 273 -6.93 -11.27 -7.81
C VAL A 273 -8.45 -11.09 -7.78
N ARG A 274 -8.94 -9.84 -7.85
CA ARG A 274 -10.38 -9.65 -7.93
C ARG A 274 -10.92 -10.42 -9.15
N PRO A 275 -12.05 -11.13 -9.04
CA PRO A 275 -12.57 -11.93 -10.14
C PRO A 275 -12.76 -11.13 -11.43
N ASP A 276 -13.16 -9.86 -11.33
CA ASP A 276 -13.27 -8.95 -12.48
C ASP A 276 -11.91 -8.57 -13.08
N TRP A 277 -10.87 -8.37 -12.26
CA TRP A 277 -9.51 -8.11 -12.78
C TRP A 277 -8.95 -9.29 -13.55
N GLN A 278 -9.11 -10.50 -13.01
CA GLN A 278 -8.66 -11.72 -13.67
C GLN A 278 -9.42 -11.95 -14.99
N LYS A 279 -10.76 -11.92 -14.97
CA LYS A 279 -11.60 -12.07 -16.16
C LYS A 279 -11.28 -11.02 -17.23
N ASN A 280 -11.08 -9.76 -16.83
CA ASN A 280 -10.74 -8.69 -17.77
C ASN A 280 -9.33 -8.87 -18.37
N SER A 281 -8.37 -9.41 -17.60
CA SER A 281 -7.05 -9.74 -18.13
C SER A 281 -7.10 -10.93 -19.11
N GLU A 282 -7.89 -11.96 -18.81
CA GLU A 282 -8.07 -13.14 -19.67
C GLU A 282 -8.80 -12.79 -20.97
N TYR A 283 -9.78 -11.88 -20.90
CA TYR A 283 -10.47 -11.33 -22.07
C TYR A 283 -9.49 -10.58 -22.98
N LEU A 284 -8.69 -9.67 -22.40
CA LEU A 284 -7.70 -8.88 -23.14
C LEU A 284 -6.55 -9.73 -23.69
N ALA A 285 -6.16 -10.79 -22.99
CA ALA A 285 -5.19 -11.77 -23.46
C ALA A 285 -5.77 -12.74 -24.52
N GLY A 286 -7.06 -12.62 -24.88
CA GLY A 286 -7.72 -13.49 -25.86
C GLY A 286 -8.02 -14.92 -25.37
N ILE A 287 -7.80 -15.20 -24.09
CA ILE A 287 -7.98 -16.53 -23.47
C ILE A 287 -9.47 -16.82 -23.25
N ASN A 288 -10.29 -15.79 -22.99
CA ASN A 288 -11.73 -15.91 -22.73
C ASN A 288 -12.57 -14.96 -23.62
N ALA A 289 -12.40 -15.05 -24.94
CA ALA A 289 -13.02 -14.13 -25.91
C ALA A 289 -14.57 -14.17 -26.00
N ARG A 290 -15.24 -15.11 -25.34
CA ARG A 290 -16.70 -15.29 -25.41
C ARG A 290 -17.49 -14.49 -24.37
N ASN A 291 -16.86 -14.05 -23.28
CA ASN A 291 -17.51 -13.29 -22.22
C ASN A 291 -16.94 -11.86 -22.22
N GLY A 292 -17.79 -10.84 -22.31
CA GLY A 292 -17.36 -9.44 -22.25
C GLY A 292 -16.74 -9.06 -20.90
N PHE A 293 -16.27 -7.81 -20.78
CA PHE A 293 -15.73 -7.29 -19.52
C PHE A 293 -16.73 -7.41 -18.37
N VAL A 294 -16.23 -7.73 -17.17
CA VAL A 294 -17.03 -7.88 -15.96
C VAL A 294 -16.72 -6.74 -14.98
N ASN A 295 -17.75 -6.21 -14.33
CA ASN A 295 -17.65 -5.21 -13.28
C ASN A 295 -18.49 -5.68 -12.07
N GLU A 296 -17.89 -6.44 -11.16
CA GLU A 296 -18.56 -7.00 -9.98
C GLU A 296 -18.36 -6.09 -8.74
N ILE A 297 -19.41 -5.35 -8.38
CA ILE A 297 -19.46 -4.53 -7.16
C ILE A 297 -19.86 -5.42 -5.98
N SER A 298 -18.87 -5.92 -5.22
CA SER A 298 -19.09 -6.66 -3.97
C SER A 298 -18.44 -5.94 -2.79
N ILE A 299 -19.10 -5.98 -1.63
CA ILE A 299 -18.57 -5.50 -0.34
C ILE A 299 -17.24 -6.22 -0.03
N VAL A 300 -17.14 -7.50 -0.38
CA VAL A 300 -15.93 -8.31 -0.21
C VAL A 300 -14.79 -7.77 -1.10
N ASN A 301 -15.09 -7.39 -2.35
CA ASN A 301 -14.11 -6.78 -3.28
C ASN A 301 -13.62 -5.41 -2.80
N SER A 302 -14.48 -4.64 -2.14
CA SER A 302 -14.15 -3.32 -1.56
C SER A 302 -13.20 -3.46 -0.35
N ILE A 303 -13.39 -4.47 0.51
CA ILE A 303 -12.51 -4.76 1.65
C ILE A 303 -11.17 -5.39 1.20
N LEU A 304 -11.18 -6.18 0.11
CA LEU A 304 -9.98 -6.81 -0.46
C LEU A 304 -9.04 -5.79 -1.13
N SER A 305 -9.56 -4.67 -1.62
CA SER A 305 -8.83 -3.68 -2.45
C SER A 305 -8.51 -2.36 -1.74
N TRP A 306 -8.77 -2.23 -0.43
CA TRP A 306 -8.59 -0.95 0.27
C TRP A 306 -7.15 -0.40 0.21
N ARG A 307 -6.11 -1.27 0.13
CA ARG A 307 -4.71 -0.86 -0.05
C ARG A 307 -4.50 -0.07 -1.36
N SER A 308 -5.34 -0.30 -2.37
CA SER A 308 -5.37 0.41 -3.66
C SER A 308 -6.54 1.40 -3.81
N MET A 309 -7.21 1.78 -2.71
CA MET A 309 -8.31 2.76 -2.76
C MET A 309 -7.86 4.21 -2.51
N MET A 310 -6.74 4.41 -1.82
CA MET A 310 -6.31 5.76 -1.41
C MET A 310 -5.22 6.30 -2.35
N PRO A 311 -5.45 7.42 -3.06
CA PRO A 311 -4.48 8.01 -3.99
C PRO A 311 -3.10 8.22 -3.38
N ARG A 312 -3.06 8.80 -2.16
CA ARG A 312 -1.81 9.06 -1.46
C ARG A 312 -0.99 7.80 -1.22
N ARG A 313 -1.66 6.73 -0.84
CA ARG A 313 -1.02 5.45 -0.51
C ARG A 313 -0.47 4.77 -1.76
N ALA A 314 -1.24 4.72 -2.84
CA ALA A 314 -0.81 4.12 -4.09
C ALA A 314 0.40 4.87 -4.68
N HIS A 315 0.38 6.20 -4.63
CA HIS A 315 1.53 7.02 -5.01
C HIS A 315 2.79 6.64 -4.22
N ASP A 316 2.72 6.65 -2.88
CA ASP A 316 3.89 6.41 -2.04
C ASP A 316 4.41 4.95 -2.17
N GLU A 317 3.51 3.97 -2.23
CA GLU A 317 3.85 2.54 -2.34
C GLU A 317 4.48 2.22 -3.70
N VAL A 318 3.89 2.68 -4.81
CA VAL A 318 4.43 2.45 -6.17
C VAL A 318 5.77 3.18 -6.34
N SER A 319 5.88 4.45 -5.91
CA SER A 319 7.16 5.17 -5.94
C SER A 319 8.23 4.44 -5.12
N THR A 320 7.90 3.93 -3.93
CA THR A 320 8.84 3.16 -3.11
C THR A 320 9.32 1.90 -3.83
N ILE A 321 8.41 1.13 -4.46
CA ILE A 321 8.76 -0.08 -5.21
C ILE A 321 9.72 0.24 -6.36
N PHE A 322 9.49 1.33 -7.09
CA PHE A 322 10.40 1.78 -8.15
C PHE A 322 11.77 2.20 -7.59
N LEU A 323 11.82 2.98 -6.51
CA LEU A 323 13.07 3.37 -5.86
C LEU A 323 13.89 2.15 -5.41
N GLU A 324 13.23 1.19 -4.77
CA GLU A 324 13.85 -0.06 -4.31
C GLU A 324 14.30 -0.97 -5.47
N SER A 325 13.73 -0.76 -6.66
CA SER A 325 14.08 -1.48 -7.88
C SER A 325 15.12 -0.74 -8.72
N GLY A 326 15.75 0.31 -8.18
CA GLY A 326 16.85 1.04 -8.82
C GLY A 326 16.42 2.18 -9.75
N ALA A 327 15.17 2.65 -9.65
CA ALA A 327 14.71 3.80 -10.42
C ALA A 327 15.24 5.11 -9.82
N GLU A 328 15.47 6.09 -10.69
CA GLU A 328 15.59 7.48 -10.32
C GLU A 328 14.20 8.12 -10.32
N LEU A 329 13.85 8.82 -9.24
CA LEU A 329 12.53 9.43 -9.07
C LEU A 329 12.65 10.94 -9.01
N TRP A 330 12.07 11.64 -9.98
CA TRP A 330 12.08 13.08 -10.05
C TRP A 330 10.72 13.65 -9.64
N PHE A 331 10.67 14.26 -8.47
CA PHE A 331 9.47 14.88 -7.92
C PHE A 331 9.35 16.32 -8.41
N LEU A 332 8.28 16.59 -9.16
CA LEU A 332 7.92 17.91 -9.66
C LEU A 332 6.69 18.39 -8.88
N ARG A 333 6.87 19.46 -8.12
CA ARG A 333 5.83 19.95 -7.22
C ARG A 333 5.40 21.36 -7.55
N THR A 334 4.11 21.56 -7.37
CA THR A 334 3.47 22.88 -7.39
C THR A 334 2.58 22.99 -6.17
N ASN A 335 2.55 24.15 -5.51
CA ASN A 335 1.64 24.42 -4.41
C ASN A 335 0.90 25.72 -4.73
N GLN A 336 -0.21 25.64 -5.50
CA GLN A 336 -1.02 26.79 -5.89
C GLN A 336 -0.18 27.95 -6.47
N VAL A 337 0.28 27.77 -7.71
CA VAL A 337 1.14 28.73 -8.43
C VAL A 337 0.44 29.29 -9.67
N GLY A 338 0.94 30.40 -10.22
CA GLY A 338 0.31 31.07 -11.38
C GLY A 338 -0.83 32.03 -11.03
N GLY A 339 -1.10 32.21 -9.73
CA GLY A 339 -2.03 33.16 -9.14
C GLY A 339 -1.97 33.05 -7.61
N TYR A 340 -2.50 34.04 -6.88
CA TYR A 340 -2.60 33.99 -5.41
C TYR A 340 -4.00 34.40 -4.98
N ASP A 341 -4.79 33.42 -4.54
CA ASP A 341 -6.11 33.64 -3.95
C ASP A 341 -6.00 33.43 -2.43
N PRO A 342 -6.12 34.47 -1.58
CA PRO A 342 -5.95 34.36 -0.13
C PRO A 342 -7.01 33.47 0.55
N ASP A 343 -8.15 33.22 -0.09
CA ASP A 343 -9.29 32.53 0.53
C ASP A 343 -9.20 31.00 0.41
N ILE A 344 -8.16 30.48 -0.26
CA ILE A 344 -7.89 29.04 -0.38
C ILE A 344 -6.52 28.67 0.18
N GLU A 345 -6.36 27.43 0.62
CA GLU A 345 -5.10 26.92 1.17
C GLU A 345 -4.68 25.61 0.51
N SER A 346 -3.38 25.34 0.49
CA SER A 346 -2.84 24.09 -0.04
C SER A 346 -2.90 22.99 1.02
N VAL A 347 -3.72 21.96 0.81
CA VAL A 347 -3.86 20.84 1.74
C VAL A 347 -3.25 19.58 1.15
N ALA A 348 -2.37 18.91 1.91
CA ALA A 348 -1.75 17.66 1.45
C ALA A 348 -2.79 16.53 1.33
N PRO A 349 -2.65 15.62 0.32
CA PRO A 349 -3.45 14.41 0.25
C PRO A 349 -3.06 13.46 1.38
N THR A 350 -4.08 12.83 1.97
CA THR A 350 -3.95 11.97 3.14
C THR A 350 -4.44 10.55 2.85
N VAL A 351 -4.03 9.63 3.70
CA VAL A 351 -4.73 8.35 3.88
C VAL A 351 -6.04 8.57 4.68
N ALA A 352 -6.79 7.50 4.94
CA ALA A 352 -8.04 7.55 5.71
C ALA A 352 -7.87 8.26 7.06
N LEU A 353 -8.75 9.21 7.37
CA LEU A 353 -8.77 10.03 8.58
C LEU A 353 -7.43 10.75 8.87
N GLY A 354 -6.67 11.12 7.84
CA GLY A 354 -5.29 11.59 8.01
C GLY A 354 -5.12 12.91 8.78
N GLN A 355 -6.16 13.74 8.90
CA GLN A 355 -6.14 14.90 9.83
C GLN A 355 -6.17 14.49 11.31
N PHE A 356 -6.44 13.21 11.61
CA PHE A 356 -6.36 12.61 12.95
C PHE A 356 -5.27 11.52 12.96
N PRO A 357 -3.97 11.89 13.05
CA PRO A 357 -2.86 10.96 12.83
C PRO A 357 -2.90 9.71 13.69
N LEU A 358 -3.34 9.82 14.95
CA LEU A 358 -3.48 8.69 15.85
C LEU A 358 -4.55 7.70 15.37
N ILE A 359 -5.74 8.20 15.04
CA ILE A 359 -6.87 7.35 14.59
C ILE A 359 -6.53 6.73 13.23
N SER A 360 -5.98 7.52 12.31
CA SER A 360 -5.51 7.05 11.00
C SER A 360 -4.54 5.88 11.15
N LYS A 361 -3.55 6.02 12.04
CA LYS A 361 -2.57 4.97 12.33
C LYS A 361 -3.20 3.70 12.92
N LEU A 362 -4.16 3.84 13.84
CA LEU A 362 -4.87 2.70 14.42
C LEU A 362 -5.70 1.95 13.37
N ILE A 363 -6.36 2.69 12.47
CA ILE A 363 -7.09 2.10 11.34
C ILE A 363 -6.13 1.36 10.42
N GLU A 364 -4.99 1.96 10.06
CA GLU A 364 -4.00 1.29 9.23
C GLU A 364 -3.54 -0.04 9.85
N ARG A 365 -3.15 -0.03 11.13
CA ARG A 365 -2.78 -1.24 11.88
C ARG A 365 -3.87 -2.31 11.82
N LEU A 366 -5.11 -1.91 12.10
CA LEU A 366 -6.26 -2.81 12.06
C LEU A 366 -6.37 -3.47 10.70
N ILE A 367 -6.42 -2.68 9.64
CA ILE A 367 -6.69 -3.23 8.32
C ILE A 367 -5.51 -4.07 7.80
N PHE A 368 -4.27 -3.69 8.13
CA PHE A 368 -3.10 -4.51 7.85
C PHE A 368 -3.16 -5.86 8.57
N ALA A 369 -3.51 -5.85 9.85
CA ALA A 369 -3.61 -7.05 10.67
C ALA A 369 -4.76 -7.98 10.26
N SER A 370 -5.86 -7.43 9.72
CA SER A 370 -7.04 -8.21 9.30
C SER A 370 -6.87 -8.99 7.98
N ARG A 371 -5.65 -9.11 7.44
CA ARG A 371 -5.40 -9.98 6.28
C ARG A 371 -5.76 -11.43 6.59
N LEU A 372 -6.25 -12.18 5.59
CA LEU A 372 -6.49 -13.61 5.73
C LEU A 372 -5.17 -14.38 5.93
N MET A 373 -5.27 -15.53 6.58
CA MET A 373 -4.13 -16.44 6.77
C MET A 373 -3.76 -17.16 5.47
N ASN A 374 -2.46 -17.35 5.26
CA ASN A 374 -1.90 -18.16 4.20
C ASN A 374 -1.29 -19.47 4.76
N GLY A 375 -0.68 -20.30 3.90
CA GLY A 375 -0.08 -21.56 4.33
C GLY A 375 1.07 -21.42 5.34
N GLN A 376 1.90 -20.37 5.22
CA GLN A 376 3.00 -20.12 6.17
C GLN A 376 2.48 -19.72 7.55
N ASP A 377 1.36 -18.98 7.61
CA ASP A 377 0.73 -18.59 8.87
C ASP A 377 0.29 -19.80 9.69
N TRP A 378 -0.23 -20.85 9.04
CA TRP A 378 -0.57 -22.11 9.71
C TRP A 378 0.64 -22.83 10.30
N LEU A 379 1.79 -22.76 9.63
CA LEU A 379 3.04 -23.28 10.19
C LEU A 379 3.45 -22.49 11.44
N VAL A 380 3.31 -21.16 11.42
CA VAL A 380 3.57 -20.32 12.60
C VAL A 380 2.63 -20.69 13.75
N VAL A 381 1.33 -20.89 13.49
CA VAL A 381 0.38 -21.36 14.50
C VAL A 381 0.82 -22.68 15.11
N GLY A 382 1.10 -23.70 14.28
CA GLY A 382 1.50 -25.03 14.74
C GLY A 382 2.79 -25.01 15.57
N MET A 383 3.83 -24.35 15.05
CA MET A 383 5.11 -24.21 15.77
C MET A 383 4.97 -23.44 17.07
N THR A 384 4.17 -22.37 17.08
CA THR A 384 3.95 -21.56 18.29
C THR A 384 3.23 -22.36 19.36
N LEU A 385 2.19 -23.12 18.99
CA LEU A 385 1.48 -24.00 19.92
C LEU A 385 2.37 -25.12 20.46
N LEU A 386 3.24 -25.70 19.62
CA LEU A 386 4.22 -26.70 20.06
C LEU A 386 5.22 -26.12 21.06
N VAL A 387 5.83 -24.98 20.75
CA VAL A 387 6.80 -24.31 21.64
C VAL A 387 6.14 -23.89 22.94
N TYR A 388 4.95 -23.26 22.87
CA TYR A 388 4.19 -22.89 24.05
C TYR A 388 3.84 -24.13 24.89
N GLY A 389 3.31 -25.18 24.27
CA GLY A 389 2.94 -26.42 24.97
C GLY A 389 4.12 -27.12 25.64
N ALA A 390 5.28 -27.15 24.99
CA ALA A 390 6.52 -27.72 25.53
C ALA A 390 7.00 -27.00 26.81
N ILE A 391 6.66 -25.72 26.98
CA ILE A 391 7.00 -24.94 28.17
C ILE A 391 5.85 -24.96 29.19
N ALA A 392 4.63 -24.71 28.74
CA ALA A 392 3.46 -24.51 29.58
C ALA A 392 2.98 -25.80 30.25
N LEU A 393 3.03 -26.95 29.57
CA LEU A 393 2.57 -28.22 30.14
C LEU A 393 3.47 -28.66 31.32
N PRO A 394 4.81 -28.75 31.18
CA PRO A 394 5.66 -29.11 32.31
C PRO A 394 5.54 -28.15 33.50
N LEU A 395 5.58 -26.83 33.23
CA LEU A 395 5.45 -25.82 34.29
C LEU A 395 4.09 -25.90 34.99
N GLY A 396 3.01 -26.05 34.22
CA GLY A 396 1.65 -26.10 34.73
C GLY A 396 1.34 -27.37 35.54
N PHE A 397 1.85 -28.54 35.12
CA PHE A 397 1.69 -29.77 35.90
C PHE A 397 2.58 -29.78 37.15
N ASN A 398 3.84 -29.33 37.07
CA ASN A 398 4.76 -29.29 38.20
C ASN A 398 4.29 -28.34 39.32
N SER A 399 3.68 -27.23 38.94
CA SER A 399 3.06 -26.27 39.88
C SER A 399 1.68 -26.71 40.39
N ARG A 400 1.16 -27.86 39.93
CA ARG A 400 -0.20 -28.36 40.20
C ARG A 400 -1.31 -27.40 39.74
N PHE A 401 -0.96 -26.48 38.84
CA PHE A 401 -1.89 -25.54 38.24
C PHE A 401 -2.77 -26.23 37.20
N LEU A 402 -2.19 -27.06 36.34
CA LEU A 402 -2.93 -27.85 35.35
C LEU A 402 -3.37 -29.18 35.95
N ARG A 403 -4.62 -29.58 35.67
CA ARG A 403 -5.18 -30.87 36.05
C ARG A 403 -6.02 -31.40 34.91
N VAL A 404 -5.77 -32.64 34.48
CA VAL A 404 -6.57 -33.24 33.41
C VAL A 404 -7.99 -33.45 33.93
N ASN A 405 -8.93 -32.70 33.39
CA ASN A 405 -10.34 -32.77 33.75
C ASN A 405 -11.21 -32.28 32.59
N ARG A 406 -12.38 -32.88 32.43
CA ARG A 406 -13.37 -32.51 31.43
C ARG A 406 -14.24 -31.36 31.93
N GLY A 407 -13.97 -30.14 31.45
CA GLY A 407 -14.67 -28.92 31.85
C GLY A 407 -16.03 -28.67 31.18
N PHE A 408 -16.72 -29.69 30.68
CA PHE A 408 -18.04 -29.52 30.04
C PHE A 408 -18.97 -30.70 30.28
N ARG A 409 -20.24 -30.41 30.56
CA ARG A 409 -21.28 -31.40 30.84
C ARG A 409 -21.91 -31.93 29.55
N ASN A 410 -22.09 -31.07 28.55
CA ASN A 410 -22.68 -31.43 27.25
C ASN A 410 -22.08 -30.62 26.09
N LEU A 411 -22.40 -31.02 24.85
CA LEU A 411 -21.86 -30.39 23.64
C LEU A 411 -22.34 -28.94 23.43
N LYS A 412 -23.54 -28.60 23.91
CA LYS A 412 -24.07 -27.23 23.81
C LYS A 412 -23.24 -26.26 24.64
N GLU A 413 -22.90 -26.65 25.87
CA GLU A 413 -22.04 -25.88 26.77
C GLU A 413 -20.62 -25.71 26.21
N LEU A 414 -20.08 -26.76 25.59
CA LEU A 414 -18.79 -26.69 24.89
C LEU A 414 -18.86 -25.68 23.74
N PHE A 415 -19.85 -25.80 22.85
CA PHE A 415 -19.99 -24.91 21.69
C PHE A 415 -20.18 -23.44 22.09
N GLN A 416 -21.04 -23.16 23.08
CA GLN A 416 -21.21 -21.80 23.62
C GLN A 416 -19.90 -21.25 24.17
N GLY A 417 -19.14 -22.06 24.92
CA GLY A 417 -17.83 -21.68 25.42
C GLY A 417 -16.81 -21.37 24.34
N LEU A 418 -16.74 -22.20 23.30
CA LEU A 418 -15.85 -21.98 22.16
C LEU A 418 -16.12 -20.61 21.51
N VAL A 419 -17.39 -20.25 21.30
CA VAL A 419 -17.78 -18.96 20.72
C VAL A 419 -17.45 -17.81 21.66
N VAL A 420 -17.77 -17.94 22.96
CA VAL A 420 -17.48 -16.89 23.94
C VAL A 420 -15.98 -16.64 24.03
N ILE A 421 -15.17 -17.68 24.24
CA ILE A 421 -13.70 -17.58 24.36
C ILE A 421 -13.08 -16.99 23.10
N PHE A 422 -13.66 -17.26 21.93
CA PHE A 422 -13.19 -16.68 20.66
C PHE A 422 -13.30 -15.16 20.67
N PHE A 423 -14.44 -14.59 21.05
CA PHE A 423 -14.60 -13.14 21.10
C PHE A 423 -13.90 -12.52 22.33
N MET A 424 -14.09 -13.12 23.51
CA MET A 424 -13.49 -12.69 24.76
C MET A 424 -13.00 -13.92 25.54
N PRO A 425 -11.69 -14.08 25.78
CA PRO A 425 -10.64 -13.07 25.64
C PRO A 425 -10.02 -12.93 24.23
N SER A 426 -10.09 -13.96 23.39
CA SER A 426 -9.09 -14.14 22.32
C SER A 426 -9.06 -13.02 21.26
N LEU A 427 -10.21 -12.63 20.71
CA LEU A 427 -10.26 -11.58 19.67
C LEU A 427 -10.00 -10.19 20.26
N ILE A 428 -10.70 -9.84 21.33
CA ILE A 428 -10.65 -8.48 21.90
C ILE A 428 -9.27 -8.18 22.49
N GLU A 429 -8.68 -9.11 23.25
CA GLU A 429 -7.37 -8.88 23.84
C GLU A 429 -6.28 -8.80 22.77
N GLU A 430 -6.26 -9.69 21.79
CA GLU A 430 -5.26 -9.63 20.71
C GLU A 430 -5.44 -8.39 19.84
N LEU A 431 -6.67 -7.94 19.61
CA LEU A 431 -6.95 -6.67 18.94
C LEU A 431 -6.32 -5.49 19.71
N ILE A 432 -6.54 -5.40 21.01
CA ILE A 432 -6.03 -4.28 21.82
C ILE A 432 -4.50 -4.34 21.93
N PHE A 433 -3.96 -5.46 22.40
CA PHE A 433 -2.55 -5.54 22.79
C PHE A 433 -1.63 -5.74 21.58
N ARG A 434 -2.03 -6.50 20.56
CA ARG A 434 -1.14 -6.88 19.44
C ARG A 434 -1.42 -6.09 18.18
N VAL A 435 -2.64 -5.57 17.97
CA VAL A 435 -2.95 -4.78 16.78
C VAL A 435 -2.95 -3.28 17.05
N LEU A 436 -3.71 -2.81 18.03
CA LEU A 436 -3.84 -1.36 18.26
C LEU A 436 -2.59 -0.78 18.93
N LEU A 437 -2.08 -1.44 19.97
CA LEU A 437 -0.95 -0.95 20.76
C LEU A 437 0.41 -1.20 20.07
N LEU A 438 0.63 -2.42 19.59
CA LEU A 438 1.91 -2.83 19.00
C LEU A 438 2.02 -2.34 17.53
N PRO A 439 3.16 -1.75 17.13
CA PRO A 439 3.40 -1.38 15.74
C PRO A 439 3.37 -2.59 14.79
N HIS A 440 2.65 -2.45 13.68
CA HIS A 440 2.58 -3.49 12.65
C HIS A 440 3.95 -3.66 11.97
N PRO A 441 4.38 -4.87 11.55
CA PRO A 441 5.69 -5.10 10.94
C PRO A 441 5.99 -4.28 9.67
N THR A 442 4.96 -3.74 9.01
CA THR A 442 5.12 -2.84 7.85
C THR A 442 5.36 -1.39 8.24
N GLU A 443 5.16 -1.02 9.50
CA GLU A 443 5.57 0.28 10.00
C GLU A 443 7.10 0.33 10.05
N LYS A 444 7.70 1.24 9.28
CA LYS A 444 9.15 1.45 9.21
C LYS A 444 9.68 2.16 10.47
N ILE A 445 9.54 1.53 11.63
CA ILE A 445 10.11 2.00 12.90
C ILE A 445 11.40 1.25 13.22
N SER A 446 12.25 1.84 14.06
CA SER A 446 13.49 1.18 14.48
C SER A 446 13.20 -0.06 15.35
N THR A 447 14.08 -1.05 15.29
CA THR A 447 13.98 -2.28 16.09
C THR A 447 13.90 -1.98 17.59
N ILE A 448 14.68 -1.00 18.08
CA ILE A 448 14.66 -0.58 19.49
C ILE A 448 13.27 -0.05 19.88
N MET A 449 12.68 0.82 19.06
CA MET A 449 11.34 1.34 19.31
C MET A 449 10.30 0.22 19.28
N TRP A 450 10.42 -0.71 18.33
CA TRP A 450 9.53 -1.87 18.27
C TRP A 450 9.63 -2.73 19.53
N CYS A 451 10.84 -3.05 19.99
CA CYS A 451 11.08 -3.80 21.21
C CYS A 451 10.50 -3.10 22.45
N PHE A 452 10.60 -1.76 22.53
CA PHE A 452 9.97 -1.00 23.60
C PHE A 452 8.44 -1.19 23.62
N TRP A 453 7.78 -1.06 22.47
CA TRP A 453 6.33 -1.27 22.38
C TRP A 453 5.93 -2.73 22.64
N ALA A 454 6.75 -3.70 22.23
CA ALA A 454 6.55 -5.11 22.53
C ALA A 454 6.61 -5.38 24.04
N ALA A 455 7.62 -4.84 24.73
CA ALA A 455 7.75 -4.94 26.18
C ALA A 455 6.59 -4.26 26.91
N LEU A 456 6.20 -3.05 26.49
CA LEU A 456 5.07 -2.32 27.06
C LEU A 456 3.75 -3.08 26.86
N SER A 457 3.49 -3.59 25.66
CA SER A 457 2.29 -4.38 25.35
C SER A 457 2.22 -5.65 26.20
N LEU A 458 3.33 -6.39 26.31
CA LEU A 458 3.40 -7.58 27.14
C LEU A 458 3.17 -7.28 28.63
N PHE A 459 3.77 -6.22 29.15
CA PHE A 459 3.59 -5.78 30.52
C PHE A 459 2.14 -5.41 30.83
N LEU A 460 1.51 -4.60 29.97
CA LEU A 460 0.11 -4.21 30.11
C LEU A 460 -0.84 -5.41 30.00
N PHE A 461 -0.54 -6.36 29.10
CA PHE A 461 -1.29 -7.61 28.97
C PHE A 461 -1.25 -8.46 30.25
N ILE A 462 -0.07 -8.56 30.89
CA ILE A 462 0.07 -9.31 32.15
C ILE A 462 -0.70 -8.62 33.27
N ILE A 463 -0.55 -7.30 33.44
CA ILE A 463 -1.22 -6.52 34.50
C ILE A 463 -2.72 -6.40 34.30
N TYR A 464 -3.20 -6.45 33.06
CA TYR A 464 -4.63 -6.47 32.76
C TYR A 464 -5.35 -7.61 33.49
N HIS A 465 -4.73 -8.77 33.69
CA HIS A 465 -5.38 -9.92 34.32
C HIS A 465 -5.71 -9.69 35.81
N PRO A 466 -4.77 -9.25 36.67
CA PRO A 466 -5.06 -8.79 38.02
C PRO A 466 -6.13 -7.70 38.08
N ILE A 467 -6.03 -6.68 37.20
CA ILE A 467 -7.01 -5.58 37.17
C ILE A 467 -8.40 -6.13 36.81
N ASN A 468 -8.49 -6.99 35.80
CA ASN A 468 -9.74 -7.62 35.38
C ASN A 468 -10.36 -8.42 36.52
N ALA A 469 -9.55 -9.19 37.27
CA ALA A 469 -9.98 -9.91 38.47
C ALA A 469 -10.47 -9.00 39.61
N LEU A 470 -10.02 -7.75 39.71
CA LEU A 470 -10.48 -6.82 40.73
C LEU A 470 -11.71 -6.00 40.30
N THR A 471 -12.04 -5.99 39.01
CA THR A 471 -13.02 -5.06 38.44
C THR A 471 -14.12 -5.78 37.68
N PHE A 472 -13.84 -6.22 36.45
CA PHE A 472 -14.86 -6.72 35.53
C PHE A 472 -15.15 -8.23 35.66
N HIS A 473 -14.20 -9.01 36.17
CA HIS A 473 -14.35 -10.45 36.38
C HIS A 473 -13.88 -10.93 37.77
N PRO A 474 -14.58 -10.55 38.86
CA PRO A 474 -14.20 -10.93 40.23
C PRO A 474 -14.05 -12.44 40.48
N GLN A 475 -14.80 -13.26 39.74
CA GLN A 475 -14.72 -14.72 39.81
C GLN A 475 -13.33 -15.26 39.45
N GLY A 476 -12.59 -14.55 38.58
CA GLY A 476 -11.23 -14.92 38.19
C GLY A 476 -10.16 -14.64 39.26
N ASN A 477 -10.48 -13.90 40.33
CA ASN A 477 -9.51 -13.45 41.33
C ASN A 477 -8.63 -14.57 41.92
N PRO A 478 -9.16 -15.75 42.33
CA PRO A 478 -8.33 -16.84 42.85
C PRO A 478 -7.29 -17.38 41.86
N THR A 479 -7.46 -17.09 40.56
CA THR A 479 -6.61 -17.60 39.49
C THR A 479 -5.72 -16.50 38.90
N PHE A 480 -6.30 -15.36 38.54
CA PHE A 480 -5.62 -14.28 37.83
C PHE A 480 -4.58 -13.52 38.66
N MET A 481 -4.61 -13.68 39.99
CA MET A 481 -3.58 -13.15 40.89
C MET A 481 -2.41 -14.12 41.13
N THR A 482 -2.52 -15.37 40.67
CA THR A 482 -1.49 -16.38 41.00
C THR A 482 -0.24 -16.21 40.13
N PRO A 483 0.97 -16.26 40.70
CA PRO A 483 2.21 -16.08 39.93
C PRO A 483 2.36 -17.07 38.78
N ILE A 484 1.90 -18.31 38.96
CA ILE A 484 1.96 -19.33 37.91
C ILE A 484 1.03 -19.00 36.73
N PHE A 485 -0.19 -18.54 36.99
CA PHE A 485 -1.09 -18.10 35.93
C PHE A 485 -0.49 -16.92 35.17
N LEU A 486 0.01 -15.90 35.89
CA LEU A 486 0.66 -14.74 35.27
C LEU A 486 1.89 -15.12 34.46
N THR A 487 2.65 -16.13 34.90
CA THR A 487 3.80 -16.65 34.15
C THR A 487 3.35 -17.32 32.85
N LEU A 488 2.37 -18.23 32.91
CA LEU A 488 1.85 -18.93 31.72
C LEU A 488 1.20 -17.95 30.73
N THR A 489 0.39 -17.02 31.24
CA THR A 489 -0.21 -15.94 30.46
C THR A 489 0.85 -15.02 29.88
N GLY A 490 1.89 -14.67 30.63
CA GLY A 490 3.03 -13.89 30.12
C GLY A 490 3.76 -14.60 28.99
N ILE A 491 4.00 -15.91 29.11
CA ILE A 491 4.59 -16.71 28.02
C ILE A 491 3.66 -16.74 26.81
N LEU A 492 2.34 -16.93 27.00
CA LEU A 492 1.35 -16.87 25.91
C LEU A 492 1.40 -15.51 25.20
N GLY A 493 1.40 -14.43 25.97
CA GLY A 493 1.48 -13.08 25.44
C GLY A 493 2.78 -12.81 24.70
N LEU A 494 3.91 -13.37 25.16
CA LEU A 494 5.20 -13.27 24.50
C LEU A 494 5.20 -14.02 23.17
N VAL A 495 4.73 -15.27 23.14
CA VAL A 495 4.72 -16.06 21.89
C VAL A 495 3.75 -15.48 20.87
N CYS A 496 2.59 -14.95 21.29
CA CYS A 496 1.70 -14.19 20.41
C CYS A 496 2.38 -12.90 19.89
N THR A 497 3.15 -12.20 20.73
CA THR A 497 3.90 -11.01 20.28
C THR A 497 4.95 -11.34 19.22
N VAL A 498 5.68 -12.45 19.41
CA VAL A 498 6.65 -12.95 18.41
C VAL A 498 5.94 -13.39 17.13
N ALA A 499 4.86 -14.17 17.23
CA ALA A 499 4.09 -14.59 16.08
C ALA A 499 3.52 -13.39 15.30
N TYR A 500 3.11 -12.31 15.99
CA TYR A 500 2.66 -11.07 15.37
C TYR A 500 3.77 -10.35 14.62
N GLN A 501 5.00 -10.34 15.15
CA GLN A 501 6.13 -9.77 14.42
C GLN A 501 6.44 -10.54 13.13
N LEU A 502 6.31 -11.87 13.16
CA LEU A 502 6.58 -12.73 12.01
C LEU A 502 5.51 -12.62 10.93
N THR A 503 4.24 -12.47 11.32
CA THR A 503 3.11 -12.60 10.40
C THR A 503 2.37 -11.29 10.12
N GLY A 504 2.35 -10.36 11.09
CA GLY A 504 1.47 -9.20 11.08
C GLY A 504 -0.02 -9.55 10.94
N CYS A 505 -0.46 -10.75 11.35
CA CYS A 505 -1.83 -11.21 11.16
C CYS A 505 -2.57 -11.38 12.49
N LEU A 506 -3.73 -10.73 12.62
CA LEU A 506 -4.59 -10.83 13.80
C LEU A 506 -5.06 -12.28 14.02
N TRP A 507 -5.51 -12.95 12.96
CA TRP A 507 -6.12 -14.29 13.06
C TRP A 507 -5.15 -15.35 13.60
N VAL A 508 -3.86 -15.23 13.27
CA VAL A 508 -2.82 -16.11 13.83
C VAL A 508 -2.80 -16.00 15.35
N MET A 509 -2.84 -14.78 15.90
CA MET A 509 -2.82 -14.58 17.36
C MET A 509 -4.11 -15.06 18.00
N VAL A 510 -5.25 -14.73 17.39
CA VAL A 510 -6.57 -15.12 17.90
C VAL A 510 -6.67 -16.64 17.98
N ILE A 511 -6.22 -17.37 16.96
CA ILE A 511 -6.26 -18.85 16.95
C ILE A 511 -5.32 -19.44 18.00
N ILE A 512 -4.08 -18.93 18.13
CA ILE A 512 -3.14 -19.41 19.15
C ILE A 512 -3.71 -19.19 20.55
N HIS A 513 -4.14 -17.96 20.85
CA HIS A 513 -4.72 -17.60 22.14
C HIS A 513 -5.97 -18.44 22.42
N TRP A 514 -6.90 -18.48 21.47
CA TRP A 514 -8.14 -19.24 21.58
C TRP A 514 -7.91 -20.71 21.85
N ALA A 515 -7.03 -21.37 21.09
CA ALA A 515 -6.71 -22.78 21.28
C ALA A 515 -6.14 -23.03 22.69
N VAL A 516 -5.21 -22.19 23.15
CA VAL A 516 -4.60 -22.33 24.48
C VAL A 516 -5.63 -22.17 25.59
N VAL A 517 -6.49 -21.15 25.52
CA VAL A 517 -7.52 -20.91 26.56
C VAL A 517 -8.60 -21.98 26.55
N VAL A 518 -9.03 -22.44 25.36
CA VAL A 518 -9.99 -23.54 25.23
C VAL A 518 -9.43 -24.82 25.85
N ILE A 519 -8.21 -25.22 25.48
CA ILE A 519 -7.56 -26.43 26.01
C ILE A 519 -7.41 -26.31 27.53
N TRP A 520 -7.00 -25.14 28.03
CA TRP A 520 -6.86 -24.93 29.46
C TRP A 520 -8.19 -25.05 30.21
N GLN A 521 -9.24 -24.34 29.76
CA GLN A 521 -10.53 -24.32 30.44
C GLN A 521 -11.22 -25.68 30.40
N TYR A 522 -11.22 -26.36 29.25
CA TYR A 522 -12.05 -27.54 29.02
C TYR A 522 -11.33 -28.88 29.20
N SER A 523 -10.00 -28.90 29.19
CA SER A 523 -9.21 -30.14 29.29
C SER A 523 -8.21 -30.15 30.45
N LEU A 524 -7.79 -28.97 30.94
CA LEU A 524 -6.70 -28.84 31.92
C LEU A 524 -7.12 -28.13 33.22
N GLY A 525 -8.41 -28.16 33.55
CA GLY A 525 -8.94 -27.75 34.86
C GLY A 525 -9.11 -26.25 35.05
N GLY A 526 -8.98 -25.44 34.00
CA GLY A 526 -9.15 -23.99 34.08
C GLY A 526 -10.57 -23.56 34.46
N LYS A 527 -11.61 -24.28 34.00
CA LYS A 527 -12.99 -23.91 34.28
C LYS A 527 -13.35 -24.02 35.76
N GLU A 528 -12.92 -25.08 36.44
CA GLU A 528 -13.13 -25.25 37.88
C GLU A 528 -12.43 -24.16 38.69
N LYS A 529 -11.27 -23.68 38.21
CA LYS A 529 -10.53 -22.60 38.84
C LYS A 529 -11.19 -21.22 38.70
N LEU A 530 -11.99 -21.02 37.66
CA LEU A 530 -12.69 -19.75 37.40
C LEU A 530 -14.10 -19.73 38.01
N TYR A 531 -14.81 -20.85 37.99
CA TYR A 531 -16.24 -20.91 38.34
C TYR A 531 -16.57 -21.85 39.50
N GLY A 532 -15.55 -22.51 40.08
CA GLY A 532 -15.73 -23.54 41.10
C GLY A 532 -16.08 -24.92 40.53
N SER A 533 -15.95 -25.95 41.37
CA SER A 533 -16.48 -27.28 41.08
C SER A 533 -18.00 -27.23 41.20
N ASN A 534 -18.68 -27.52 40.10
CA ASN A 534 -20.12 -27.33 39.95
C ASN A 534 -20.85 -28.66 39.93
#